data_AF-A0A7Z9XLU3-F1
#
_entry.id   AF-A0A7Z9XLU3-F1
#
_cell.length_a   1.000
_cell.length_b   1.000
_cell.length_c   1.000
_cell.angle_alpha   90.00
_cell.angle_beta   90.00
_cell.angle_gamma   90.00
#
_symmetry.space_group_name_H-M   'P 1'
#
loop_
_entity.id
_entity.type
_entity.pdbx_description
1 polymer ?
#
loop_
_entity_poly.entity_id
_entity_poly.type
_entity_poly.pdbx_seq_one_letter_code
_entity_poly.pdbx_strand_id
1 'polypeptide(L)' 'MDCPNCGTWNPDDKKVCWRCQTPLPAPKPEKPKPQMPVILGMPLWLFILILILLAAPLLVGRCGALPTP' A
#
# COMPACT_ATOMS: atom_id res chain seq x y z
N MET A 1 22.72 -9.83 -9.32
CA MET A 1 22.45 -10.35 -10.68
C MET A 1 23.70 -10.90 -11.37
N ASP A 2 23.61 -11.97 -12.19
CA ASP A 2 24.76 -12.46 -12.98
C ASP A 2 24.88 -11.76 -14.33
N CYS A 3 26.10 -11.45 -14.75
CA CYS A 3 26.37 -10.77 -16.02
C CYS A 3 26.03 -11.67 -17.22
N PRO A 4 25.21 -11.22 -18.18
CA PRO A 4 24.82 -12.05 -19.33
C PRO A 4 25.95 -12.33 -20.33
N ASN A 5 27.06 -11.57 -20.25
CA ASN A 5 28.21 -11.73 -21.15
C ASN A 5 29.27 -12.69 -20.59
N CYS A 6 29.60 -12.60 -19.28
CA CYS A 6 30.70 -13.36 -18.69
C CYS A 6 30.31 -14.25 -17.49
N GLY A 7 29.05 -14.24 -17.06
CA GLY A 7 28.54 -15.04 -15.94
C GLY A 7 29.03 -14.62 -14.55
N THR A 8 29.77 -13.52 -14.42
CA THR A 8 30.21 -13.04 -13.10
C THR A 8 29.02 -12.48 -12.32
N TRP A 9 28.96 -12.75 -11.03
CA TRP A 9 27.97 -12.15 -10.14
C TRP A 9 28.26 -10.66 -9.92
N ASN A 10 27.21 -9.84 -9.98
CA ASN A 10 27.23 -8.40 -9.82
C ASN A 10 26.15 -7.94 -8.82
N PRO A 11 26.48 -7.02 -7.90
CA PRO A 11 25.49 -6.34 -7.05
C PRO A 11 24.42 -5.59 -7.87
N ASP A 12 23.22 -5.44 -7.33
CA ASP A 12 22.07 -4.86 -8.05
C ASP A 12 22.18 -3.34 -8.26
N ASP A 13 23.07 -2.67 -7.51
CA ASP A 13 23.42 -1.25 -7.68
C ASP A 13 24.39 -0.98 -8.85
N LYS A 14 25.00 -2.04 -9.43
CA LYS A 14 26.00 -1.88 -10.50
C LYS A 14 25.33 -1.67 -11.85
N LYS A 15 25.74 -0.61 -12.54
CA LYS A 15 25.35 -0.32 -13.93
C LYS A 15 26.25 -1.02 -14.96
N VAL A 16 27.44 -1.45 -14.54
CA VAL A 16 28.48 -2.04 -15.38
C VAL A 16 29.08 -3.25 -14.67
N CYS A 17 29.34 -4.31 -15.44
CA CYS A 17 30.01 -5.51 -14.96
C CYS A 17 31.43 -5.18 -14.48
N TRP A 18 31.78 -5.54 -13.25
CA TRP A 18 33.10 -5.21 -12.68
C TRP A 18 34.24 -6.02 -13.31
N ARG A 19 33.91 -7.16 -13.94
CA ARG A 19 34.88 -8.07 -14.56
C ARG A 19 35.11 -7.77 -16.04
N CYS A 20 34.05 -7.73 -16.85
CA CYS A 20 34.15 -7.59 -18.31
C CYS A 20 33.75 -6.21 -18.85
N GLN A 21 33.42 -5.26 -17.97
CA GLN A 21 33.03 -3.89 -18.32
C GLN A 21 31.79 -3.78 -19.23
N THR A 22 31.03 -4.85 -19.38
CA THR A 22 29.77 -4.83 -20.14
C THR A 22 28.68 -4.10 -19.35
N PRO A 23 27.89 -3.19 -19.98
CA PRO A 23 26.73 -2.57 -19.35
C PRO A 23 25.73 -3.63 -18.86
N LEU A 24 25.24 -3.47 -17.63
CA LEU A 24 24.24 -4.35 -17.05
C LEU A 24 22.83 -3.85 -17.38
N PRO A 25 21.86 -4.76 -17.55
CA PRO A 25 20.48 -4.36 -17.75
C PRO A 25 19.96 -3.59 -16.54
N ALA A 26 19.24 -2.50 -16.79
CA ALA A 26 18.66 -1.70 -15.72
C ALA A 26 17.62 -2.51 -14.93
N PRO A 27 17.56 -2.35 -13.59
CA PRO A 27 16.50 -2.95 -12.80
C PRO A 27 15.14 -2.47 -13.31
N LYS A 28 14.17 -3.39 -13.37
CA LYS A 28 12.81 -3.04 -13.77
C LYS A 28 12.24 -2.04 -12.76
N PRO A 29 11.62 -0.93 -13.20
CA PRO A 29 10.99 0.00 -12.27
C PRO A 29 9.96 -0.76 -11.43
N GLU A 30 10.03 -0.60 -10.11
CA GLU A 30 9.01 -1.12 -9.21
C GLU A 30 7.67 -0.46 -9.57
N LYS A 31 6.62 -1.26 -9.73
CA LYS A 31 5.29 -0.71 -9.91
C LYS A 31 4.90 0.04 -8.64
N PRO A 32 4.36 1.27 -8.71
CA PRO A 32 3.87 1.96 -7.52
C PRO A 32 2.83 1.07 -6.84
N LYS A 33 3.02 0.81 -5.54
CA LYS A 33 2.03 0.09 -4.73
C LYS A 33 0.77 0.96 -4.64
N PRO A 34 -0.44 0.40 -4.75
CA PRO A 34 -1.67 1.18 -4.56
C PRO A 34 -1.66 1.75 -3.14
N GLN A 35 -1.64 3.07 -3.04
CA GLN A 35 -1.72 3.78 -1.75
C GLN A 35 -3.20 4.00 -1.43
N MET A 36 -3.62 3.63 -0.23
CA MET A 36 -4.98 3.92 0.22
C MET A 36 -5.16 5.44 0.42
N PRO A 37 -6.37 5.99 0.20
CA PRO A 37 -6.64 7.38 0.50
C PRO A 37 -6.53 7.64 2.01
N VAL A 38 -5.66 8.61 2.36
CA VAL A 38 -5.48 9.13 3.72
C VAL A 38 -6.09 10.53 3.76
N ILE A 39 -7.00 10.78 4.71
CA ILE A 39 -7.63 12.08 4.93
C ILE A 39 -7.21 12.55 6.32
N LEU A 40 -6.67 13.77 6.42
CA LEU A 40 -6.23 14.35 7.70
C LEU A 40 -5.27 13.43 8.49
N GLY A 41 -4.37 12.72 7.80
CA GLY A 41 -3.43 11.79 8.42
C GLY A 41 -4.01 10.44 8.87
N MET A 42 -5.30 10.18 8.66
CA MET A 42 -5.97 8.93 9.02
C MET A 42 -6.52 8.18 7.79
N PRO A 43 -6.56 6.83 7.82
CA PRO A 43 -7.10 6.03 6.72
C PRO A 43 -8.62 6.23 6.59
N LEU A 44 -9.12 6.36 5.35
CA LEU A 44 -10.55 6.58 5.05
C LEU A 44 -11.51 5.62 5.77
N TRP A 45 -11.11 4.35 5.95
CA TRP A 45 -11.92 3.33 6.62
C TRP A 45 -12.33 3.71 8.06
N LEU A 46 -11.56 4.58 8.71
CA LEU A 46 -11.68 4.91 10.11
C LEU A 46 -12.78 5.95 10.26
N PHE A 47 -12.83 6.90 9.33
CA PHE A 47 -13.94 7.84 9.22
C PHE A 47 -15.26 7.11 8.91
N ILE A 48 -15.23 6.12 8.00
CA ILE A 48 -16.42 5.30 7.71
C ILE A 48 -16.88 4.56 8.97
N LEU A 49 -15.96 3.94 9.71
CA LEU A 49 -16.26 3.24 10.95
C LEU A 49 -16.81 4.18 12.05
N ILE A 50 -16.20 5.35 12.24
CA ILE A 50 -16.67 6.37 13.18
C ILE A 50 -18.08 6.85 12.80
N LEU A 51 -18.32 7.13 11.52
CA LEU A 51 -19.63 7.55 11.03
C LEU A 51 -20.70 6.48 11.25
N ILE A 52 -20.37 5.21 11.01
CA ILE A 52 -21.27 4.08 11.30
C ILE A 52 -21.56 3.99 12.80
N LEU A 53 -20.54 4.06 13.67
CA LEU A 53 -20.72 4.00 15.13
C LEU A 53 -21.60 5.15 15.66
N LEU A 54 -21.46 6.36 15.10
CA LEU A 54 -22.27 7.51 15.48
C LEU A 54 -23.69 7.46 14.91
N ALA A 55 -23.88 6.94 13.69
CA ALA A 55 -25.18 6.86 13.02
C ALA A 55 -26.02 5.66 13.46
N ALA A 56 -25.40 4.51 13.78
CA ALA A 56 -26.07 3.28 14.20
C ALA A 56 -27.08 3.49 15.36
N PRO A 57 -26.75 4.19 16.48
CA PRO A 57 -27.71 4.41 17.56
C PRO A 57 -28.87 5.34 17.16
N LEU A 58 -28.67 6.25 16.19
CA LEU A 58 -29.73 7.13 15.67
C LEU A 58 -30.74 6.36 14.81
N LEU A 59 -30.28 5.32 14.11
CA LEU A 59 -31.09 4.43 13.29
C LEU A 59 -31.80 3.37 14.15
N VAL A 60 -31.14 2.82 15.17
CA VAL A 60 -31.68 1.78 16.06
C VAL A 60 -32.58 2.37 17.16
N GLY A 61 -32.26 3.55 17.68
CA GLY A 61 -33.01 4.22 18.76
C GLY A 61 -34.40 4.74 18.37
N ARG A 62 -34.75 4.73 17.07
CA ARG A 62 -36.10 5.07 16.59
C ARG A 62 -37.13 3.96 16.81
N CYS A 63 -36.72 2.76 17.23
CA CYS A 63 -37.63 1.63 17.51
C CYS A 63 -37.76 1.26 19.01
N GLY A 64 -37.16 2.03 19.93
CA GLY A 64 -37.06 1.67 21.36
C GLY A 64 -37.99 2.40 22.34
N ALA A 65 -38.95 3.21 21.87
CA ALA A 65 -39.94 3.84 22.75
C ALA A 65 -40.99 2.80 23.20
N LEU A 66 -40.67 2.02 24.22
CA LEU A 66 -41.60 1.10 24.89
C LEU A 66 -42.78 1.88 25.49
N PRO A 67 -44.03 1.43 25.30
CA PRO A 67 -45.17 2.00 26.00
C PRO A 67 -45.05 1.63 27.48
N THR A 68 -44.98 2.63 28.36
CA THR A 68 -45.18 2.44 29.81
C THR A 68 -46.64 2.09 30.07
N PRO A 69 -46.94 1.08 30.92
CA PRO A 69 -48.32 0.79 31.34
C PRO A 69 -48.93 1.95 32.14
#